data_AF-A0A3C0HTJ1-F1
#
_entry.id   AF-A0A3C0HTJ1-F1
#
_cell.length_a   1.000
_cell.length_b   1.000
_cell.length_c   1.000
_cell.angle_alpha   90.00
_cell.angle_beta   90.00
_cell.angle_gamma   90.00
#
_symmetry.space_group_name_H-M   'P 1'
#
loop_
_entity.id
_entity.type
_entity.pdbx_description
1 polymer ?
#
loop_
_entity_poly.entity_id
_entity_poly.type
_entity_poly.pdbx_seq_one_letter_code
_entity_poly.pdbx_strand_id
1 'polypeptide(L)'
;LDTLFTVLVTLTQVAAPFLPMITEEIWSGLCDGDDTMPSSVHLSTWPAAATYCDDPSLVAAMDRLRDVASTGLRLREDQGLRVRLPLASVTIAGRDASTLEAFADLLRDELNVKDVYVTEEIGDLATFILRPDGKALGPRLGKDVQAVFGAARSGDWTANDDGTVDVGGHLLQPDEYELALESPEGVVAAALRSNDAVVTLDTVVTPELEAEGLARDVVREIQNARKAEDLVVTDRIDLWVDAASDTVAAAIGTHEAYIAEQVLGTSITLGAGPDELSAHEATVGGEPLRFSLKVS
;
A
#
# COMPACT_ATOMS: atom_id res chain seq x y z
N LEU A 1 13.43 -11.44 18.83
CA LEU A 1 12.83 -12.44 17.93
C LEU A 1 12.93 -11.87 16.54
N ASP A 2 13.61 -12.54 15.61
CA ASP A 2 13.66 -12.09 14.21
C ASP A 2 12.46 -12.71 13.48
N THR A 3 11.41 -11.91 13.26
CA THR A 3 10.16 -12.36 12.65
C THR A 3 10.39 -12.85 11.23
N LEU A 4 11.20 -12.16 10.43
CA LEU A 4 11.46 -12.52 9.04
C LEU A 4 12.20 -13.85 8.97
N PHE A 5 13.28 -13.99 9.75
CA PHE A 5 14.03 -15.24 9.83
C PHE A 5 13.12 -16.41 10.25
N THR A 6 12.30 -16.22 11.29
CA THR A 6 11.39 -17.25 11.79
C THR A 6 10.37 -17.69 10.72
N VAL A 7 9.80 -16.73 9.99
CA VAL A 7 8.85 -17.01 8.91
C VAL A 7 9.53 -17.74 7.75
N LEU A 8 10.70 -17.28 7.30
CA LEU A 8 11.43 -17.91 6.19
C LEU A 8 11.87 -19.33 6.55
N VAL A 9 12.45 -19.54 7.73
CA VAL A 9 12.81 -20.89 8.23
C VAL A 9 11.56 -21.78 8.27
N THR A 10 10.48 -21.34 8.91
CA THR A 10 9.25 -22.14 9.00
C THR A 10 8.68 -22.48 7.62
N LEU A 11 8.64 -21.50 6.70
CA LEU A 11 8.16 -21.69 5.33
C LEU A 11 9.02 -22.70 4.58
N THR A 12 10.34 -22.62 4.69
CA THR A 12 11.25 -23.60 4.05
C THR A 12 11.01 -25.02 4.57
N GLN A 13 10.79 -25.20 5.88
CA GLN A 13 10.49 -26.51 6.45
C GLN A 13 9.17 -27.09 5.91
N VAL A 14 8.12 -26.28 5.85
CA VAL A 14 6.80 -26.72 5.32
C VAL A 14 6.86 -27.00 3.82
N ALA A 15 7.63 -26.21 3.06
CA ALA A 15 7.75 -26.34 1.62
C ALA A 15 8.74 -27.45 1.18
N ALA A 16 9.62 -27.93 2.06
CA ALA A 16 10.70 -28.87 1.72
C ALA A 16 10.24 -30.17 1.03
N PRO A 17 9.11 -30.80 1.42
CA PRO A 17 8.59 -31.97 0.70
C PRO A 17 8.19 -31.71 -0.76
N PHE A 18 7.88 -30.45 -1.10
CA PHE A 18 7.41 -30.06 -2.43
C PHE A 18 8.53 -29.46 -3.30
N LEU A 19 9.46 -28.74 -2.69
CA LEU A 19 10.50 -27.97 -3.39
C LEU A 19 11.91 -28.28 -2.85
N PRO A 20 12.33 -29.55 -2.81
CA PRO A 20 13.44 -29.99 -1.96
C PRO A 20 14.78 -29.33 -2.25
N MET A 21 15.08 -29.02 -3.51
CA MET A 21 16.33 -28.36 -3.90
C MET A 21 16.30 -26.86 -3.57
N ILE A 22 15.15 -26.20 -3.80
CA ILE A 22 15.00 -24.75 -3.57
C ILE A 22 15.02 -24.47 -2.07
N THR A 23 14.29 -25.26 -1.28
CA THR A 23 14.27 -25.09 0.17
C THR A 23 15.60 -25.41 0.82
N GLU A 24 16.39 -26.33 0.25
CA GLU A 24 17.76 -26.60 0.74
C GLU A 24 18.68 -25.39 0.50
N GLU A 25 18.68 -24.84 -0.71
CA GLU A 25 19.49 -23.65 -1.04
C GLU A 25 19.14 -22.47 -0.12
N ILE A 26 17.85 -22.20 0.08
CA ILE A 26 17.39 -21.13 0.97
C ILE A 26 17.79 -21.44 2.42
N TRP A 27 17.61 -22.69 2.88
CA TRP A 27 17.96 -23.09 4.24
C TRP A 27 19.45 -22.91 4.52
N SER A 28 20.33 -23.38 3.63
CA SER A 28 21.77 -23.18 3.75
C SER A 28 22.12 -21.70 3.81
N GLY A 29 21.58 -20.89 2.90
CA GLY A 29 21.81 -19.43 2.92
C GLY A 29 21.36 -18.74 4.21
N LEU A 30 20.35 -19.28 4.91
CA LEU A 30 19.83 -18.73 6.16
C LEU A 30 20.53 -19.29 7.42
N CYS A 31 20.86 -20.57 7.43
CA CYS A 31 21.24 -21.31 8.63
C CYS A 31 22.72 -21.74 8.65
N ASP A 32 23.46 -21.61 7.54
CA ASP A 32 24.87 -21.98 7.50
C ASP A 32 25.68 -21.19 8.54
N GLY A 33 26.46 -21.91 9.35
CA GLY A 33 27.26 -21.33 10.43
C GLY A 33 26.54 -21.20 11.78
N ASP A 34 25.27 -21.57 11.87
CA ASP A 34 24.56 -21.72 13.15
C ASP A 34 24.56 -23.17 13.62
N ASP A 35 25.46 -23.50 14.57
CA ASP A 35 25.59 -24.84 15.15
C ASP A 35 24.33 -25.32 15.90
N THR A 36 23.36 -24.44 16.16
CA THR A 36 22.08 -24.81 16.80
C THR A 36 21.04 -25.34 15.83
N MET A 37 21.27 -25.17 14.52
CA MET A 37 20.35 -25.56 13.46
C MET A 37 20.84 -26.81 12.72
N PRO A 38 19.92 -27.69 12.24
CA PRO A 38 20.28 -28.80 11.37
C PRO A 38 21.01 -28.34 10.10
N SER A 39 21.97 -29.13 9.63
CA SER A 39 22.77 -28.83 8.43
C SER A 39 21.99 -28.90 7.12
N SER A 40 20.72 -29.32 7.14
CA SER A 40 19.83 -29.44 5.98
C SER A 40 18.39 -29.32 6.44
N VAL A 41 17.53 -28.69 5.64
CA VAL A 41 16.09 -28.59 5.94
C VAL A 41 15.44 -29.96 6.01
N HIS A 42 15.94 -30.93 5.24
CA HIS A 42 15.43 -32.31 5.19
C HIS A 42 15.76 -33.12 6.45
N LEU A 43 16.68 -32.63 7.26
CA LEU A 43 17.02 -33.16 8.58
C LEU A 43 16.36 -32.38 9.71
N SER A 44 15.65 -31.30 9.38
CA SER A 44 14.95 -30.48 10.37
C SER A 44 13.64 -31.14 10.83
N THR A 45 13.21 -30.74 12.03
CA THR A 45 11.94 -31.22 12.58
C THR A 45 10.79 -30.43 11.97
N TRP A 46 9.67 -31.11 11.71
CA TRP A 46 8.44 -30.45 11.24
C TRP A 46 8.00 -29.34 12.22
N PRO A 47 7.68 -28.13 11.73
CA PRO A 47 7.31 -27.02 12.60
C PRO A 47 5.98 -27.31 13.31
N ALA A 48 5.97 -27.12 14.63
CA ALA A 48 4.78 -27.34 15.44
C ALA A 48 3.99 -26.04 15.60
N ALA A 49 2.75 -25.99 15.11
CA ALA A 49 1.94 -24.77 15.14
C ALA A 49 1.82 -24.12 16.54
N ALA A 50 1.82 -24.94 17.60
CA ALA A 50 1.73 -24.49 18.99
C ALA A 50 2.97 -23.69 19.49
N THR A 51 4.07 -23.66 18.75
CA THR A 51 5.25 -22.86 19.10
C THR A 51 5.14 -21.41 18.68
N TYR A 52 4.16 -21.07 17.84
CA TYR A 52 3.94 -19.71 17.37
C TYR A 52 2.89 -19.01 18.24
N CYS A 53 3.01 -17.68 18.34
CA CYS A 53 2.00 -16.88 19.00
C CYS A 53 0.70 -16.91 18.18
N ASP A 54 -0.40 -17.28 18.83
CA ASP A 54 -1.74 -17.16 18.28
C ASP A 54 -2.37 -15.89 18.87
N ASP A 55 -2.54 -14.87 18.02
CA ASP A 55 -3.20 -13.62 18.38
C ASP A 55 -4.25 -13.27 17.31
N PRO A 56 -5.49 -13.76 17.49
CA PRO A 56 -6.58 -13.47 16.56
C PRO A 56 -6.89 -11.98 16.41
N SER A 57 -6.64 -11.18 17.46
CA SER A 57 -6.89 -9.74 17.42
C SER A 57 -5.89 -9.01 16.53
N LEU A 58 -4.62 -9.40 16.59
CA LEU A 58 -3.58 -8.89 15.70
C LEU A 58 -3.84 -9.31 14.25
N VAL A 59 -4.26 -10.56 14.02
CA VAL A 59 -4.61 -11.03 12.67
C VAL A 59 -5.74 -10.19 12.09
N ALA A 60 -6.82 -9.97 12.84
CA ALA A 60 -7.94 -9.13 12.42
C ALA A 60 -7.50 -7.69 12.12
N ALA A 61 -6.64 -7.10 12.95
CA ALA A 61 -6.10 -5.76 12.72
C ALA A 61 -5.24 -5.69 11.45
N MET A 62 -4.41 -6.70 11.19
CA MET A 62 -3.58 -6.79 9.98
C MET A 62 -4.40 -7.00 8.71
N ASP A 63 -5.47 -7.81 8.76
CA ASP A 63 -6.38 -7.97 7.63
C ASP A 63 -7.11 -6.67 7.32
N ARG A 64 -7.52 -5.93 8.36
CA ARG A 64 -8.13 -4.61 8.22
C ARG A 64 -7.16 -3.58 7.65
N LEU A 65 -5.92 -3.57 8.11
CA LEU A 65 -4.85 -2.73 7.55
C LEU A 65 -4.65 -3.01 6.06
N ARG A 66 -4.59 -4.29 5.66
CA ARG A 66 -4.45 -4.68 4.25
C ARG A 66 -5.64 -4.24 3.42
N ASP A 67 -6.86 -4.31 3.96
CA ASP A 67 -8.04 -3.85 3.24
C ASP A 67 -7.99 -2.34 3.01
N VAL A 68 -7.64 -1.56 4.05
CA VAL A 68 -7.41 -0.11 3.96
C VAL A 68 -6.33 0.22 2.93
N ALA A 69 -5.16 -0.44 3.01
CA ALA A 69 -4.07 -0.24 2.09
C ALA A 69 -4.50 -0.53 0.64
N SER A 70 -5.16 -1.67 0.40
CA SER A 70 -5.64 -2.04 -0.94
C SER A 70 -6.69 -1.06 -1.47
N THR A 71 -7.57 -0.57 -0.60
CA THR A 71 -8.61 0.41 -0.93
C THR A 71 -7.99 1.77 -1.25
N GLY A 72 -7.02 2.22 -0.46
CA GLY A 72 -6.28 3.45 -0.71
C GLY A 72 -5.46 3.40 -2.00
N LEU A 73 -4.73 2.31 -2.26
CA LEU A 73 -3.98 2.12 -3.51
C LEU A 73 -4.90 2.13 -4.74
N ARG A 74 -6.08 1.51 -4.64
CA ARG A 74 -7.09 1.56 -5.71
C ARG A 74 -7.62 2.97 -5.92
N LEU A 75 -8.04 3.67 -4.86
CA LEU A 75 -8.48 5.07 -4.96
C LEU A 75 -7.43 5.94 -5.65
N ARG A 76 -6.18 5.71 -5.29
CA ARG A 76 -5.03 6.41 -5.84
C ARG A 76 -4.85 6.13 -7.33
N GLU A 77 -4.97 4.88 -7.75
CA GLU A 77 -4.94 4.46 -9.15
C GLU A 77 -6.10 5.09 -9.95
N ASP A 78 -7.31 5.09 -9.40
CA ASP A 78 -8.50 5.68 -10.01
C ASP A 78 -8.35 7.18 -10.27
N GLN A 79 -7.54 7.88 -9.47
CA GLN A 79 -7.17 9.29 -9.65
C GLN A 79 -5.92 9.49 -10.54
N GLY A 80 -5.32 8.42 -11.06
CA GLY A 80 -4.11 8.49 -11.89
C GLY A 80 -2.85 8.88 -11.12
N LEU A 81 -2.85 8.77 -9.78
CA LEU A 81 -1.74 9.19 -8.93
C LEU A 81 -0.73 8.05 -8.74
N ARG A 82 0.42 8.12 -9.39
CA ARG A 82 1.51 7.14 -9.23
C ARG A 82 1.96 6.97 -7.77
N VAL A 83 2.18 5.74 -7.29
CA VAL A 83 2.53 5.43 -5.88
C VAL A 83 3.75 6.20 -5.36
N ARG A 84 4.73 6.53 -6.19
CA ARG A 84 5.96 7.25 -5.77
C ARG A 84 5.75 8.72 -5.38
N LEU A 85 4.67 9.34 -5.86
CA LEU A 85 4.29 10.70 -5.46
C LEU A 85 3.81 10.66 -3.99
N PRO A 86 4.45 11.32 -3.02
CA PRO A 86 3.85 11.42 -1.69
C PRO A 86 2.52 12.19 -1.76
N LEU A 87 1.52 11.76 -1.01
CA LEU A 87 0.29 12.55 -0.79
C LEU A 87 0.29 13.11 0.64
N ALA A 88 -0.51 14.15 0.87
CA ALA A 88 -0.54 14.81 2.17
C ALA A 88 -1.07 13.86 3.25
N SER A 89 -2.24 13.25 3.05
CA SER A 89 -2.81 12.39 4.07
C SER A 89 -3.79 11.35 3.54
N VAL A 90 -4.04 10.37 4.40
CA VAL A 90 -5.20 9.48 4.33
C VAL A 90 -6.03 9.63 5.60
N THR A 91 -7.36 9.60 5.48
CA THR A 91 -8.27 9.50 6.62
C THR A 91 -9.07 8.22 6.55
N ILE A 92 -9.05 7.43 7.62
CA ILE A 92 -9.84 6.21 7.78
C ILE A 92 -10.95 6.49 8.79
N ALA A 93 -12.19 6.39 8.34
CA ALA A 93 -13.34 6.81 9.11
C ALA A 93 -14.38 5.70 9.21
N GLY A 94 -14.81 5.35 10.43
CA GLY A 94 -15.86 4.36 10.68
C GLY A 94 -15.48 3.36 11.76
N ARG A 95 -16.29 2.31 11.88
CA ARG A 95 -16.24 1.37 13.00
C ARG A 95 -14.88 0.72 13.15
N ASP A 96 -14.36 0.70 14.38
CA ASP A 96 -13.08 0.10 14.77
C ASP A 96 -11.86 0.76 14.11
N ALA A 97 -12.02 1.92 13.44
CA ALA A 97 -10.91 2.64 12.80
C ALA A 97 -9.73 2.84 13.77
N SER A 98 -10.01 3.19 15.02
CA SER A 98 -9.03 3.38 16.10
C SER A 98 -8.05 2.22 16.29
N THR A 99 -8.43 0.99 15.95
CA THR A 99 -7.52 -0.18 16.00
C THR A 99 -6.31 -0.05 15.08
N LEU A 100 -6.39 0.79 14.06
CA LEU A 100 -5.33 1.03 13.09
C LEU A 100 -4.32 2.10 13.51
N GLU A 101 -4.60 2.85 14.58
CA GLU A 101 -3.67 3.90 15.08
C GLU A 101 -2.29 3.33 15.41
N ALA A 102 -2.25 2.12 15.98
CA ALA A 102 -1.01 1.42 16.31
C ALA A 102 -0.19 1.03 15.06
N PHE A 103 -0.79 1.06 13.88
CA PHE A 103 -0.18 0.69 12.61
C PHE A 103 -0.13 1.86 11.61
N ALA A 104 -0.30 3.09 12.09
CA ALA A 104 -0.30 4.29 11.26
C ALA A 104 0.98 4.42 10.41
N ASP A 105 2.15 4.05 10.93
CA ASP A 105 3.40 4.09 10.18
C ASP A 105 3.43 3.09 9.01
N LEU A 106 2.89 1.88 9.21
CA LEU A 106 2.78 0.90 8.12
C LEU A 106 1.83 1.39 7.02
N LEU A 107 0.70 1.99 7.40
CA LEU A 107 -0.23 2.60 6.44
C LEU A 107 0.39 3.79 5.71
N ARG A 108 1.16 4.61 6.43
CA ARG A 108 1.89 5.75 5.86
C ARG A 108 2.84 5.28 4.75
N ASP A 109 3.61 4.24 5.02
CA ASP A 109 4.59 3.68 4.09
C ASP A 109 3.91 3.01 2.88
N GLU A 110 2.90 2.17 3.14
CA GLU A 110 2.20 1.41 2.09
C GLU A 110 1.42 2.33 1.12
N LEU A 111 0.78 3.39 1.64
CA LEU A 111 0.03 4.34 0.83
C LEU A 111 0.89 5.50 0.30
N ASN A 112 2.12 5.63 0.80
CA ASN A 112 3.01 6.77 0.59
C ASN A 112 2.32 8.12 0.81
N VAL A 113 1.86 8.31 2.04
CA VAL A 113 1.26 9.57 2.52
C VAL A 113 2.15 10.20 3.60
N LYS A 114 1.93 11.47 3.95
CA LYS A 114 2.66 12.10 5.08
C LYS A 114 1.96 11.82 6.41
N ASP A 115 0.64 11.89 6.43
CA ASP A 115 -0.15 11.73 7.65
C ASP A 115 -1.26 10.69 7.48
N VAL A 116 -1.57 10.01 8.59
CA VAL A 116 -2.67 9.05 8.69
C VAL A 116 -3.59 9.53 9.81
N TYR A 117 -4.83 9.84 9.46
CA TYR A 117 -5.87 10.22 10.41
C TYR A 117 -6.89 9.10 10.55
N VAL A 118 -7.35 8.90 11.78
CA VAL A 118 -8.25 7.81 12.13
C VAL A 118 -9.39 8.41 12.95
N THR A 119 -10.63 8.06 12.62
CA THR A 119 -11.83 8.51 13.32
C THR A 119 -12.91 7.45 13.28
N GLU A 120 -13.71 7.34 14.34
CA GLU A 120 -14.88 6.45 14.36
C GLU A 120 -16.09 7.06 13.63
N GLU A 121 -16.05 8.38 13.37
CA GLU A 121 -17.13 9.12 12.73
C GLU A 121 -16.85 9.33 11.24
N ILE A 122 -17.74 8.82 10.38
CA ILE A 122 -17.68 9.07 8.93
C ILE A 122 -18.03 10.53 8.61
N GLY A 123 -19.05 11.09 9.29
CA GLY A 123 -19.43 12.49 9.19
C GLY A 123 -19.59 12.98 7.75
N ASP A 124 -18.94 14.09 7.43
CA ASP A 124 -19.00 14.75 6.12
C ASP A 124 -18.09 14.10 5.07
N LEU A 125 -17.32 13.05 5.40
CA LEU A 125 -16.39 12.43 4.43
C LEU A 125 -17.14 11.64 3.36
N ALA A 126 -18.20 10.95 3.76
CA ALA A 126 -19.03 10.16 2.85
C ALA A 126 -20.37 9.78 3.50
N THR A 127 -21.33 9.36 2.70
CA THR A 127 -22.60 8.82 3.16
C THR A 127 -22.87 7.49 2.47
N PHE A 128 -23.18 6.47 3.26
CA PHE A 128 -23.64 5.19 2.72
C PHE A 128 -25.10 5.30 2.27
N ILE A 129 -25.38 4.80 1.08
CA ILE A 129 -26.71 4.76 0.48
C ILE A 129 -27.10 3.32 0.25
N LEU A 130 -28.17 2.92 0.93
CA LEU A 130 -28.81 1.64 0.72
C LEU A 130 -29.55 1.64 -0.63
N ARG A 131 -29.18 0.73 -1.51
CA ARG A 131 -29.86 0.45 -2.79
C ARG A 131 -30.48 -0.94 -2.72
N PRO A 132 -31.77 -1.04 -2.35
CA PRO A 132 -32.46 -2.34 -2.30
C PRO A 132 -32.57 -2.96 -3.71
N ASP A 133 -32.43 -4.29 -3.81
CA ASP A 133 -32.70 -5.01 -5.06
C ASP A 133 -34.19 -5.36 -5.16
N GLY A 134 -34.90 -4.64 -6.03
CA GLY A 134 -36.31 -4.89 -6.29
C GLY A 134 -36.61 -6.28 -6.87
N LYS A 135 -35.65 -6.93 -7.54
CA LYS A 135 -35.83 -8.29 -8.07
C LYS A 135 -35.78 -9.34 -6.97
N ALA A 136 -34.86 -9.19 -6.02
CA ALA A 136 -34.74 -10.08 -4.86
C ALA A 136 -35.90 -9.87 -3.88
N LEU A 137 -36.30 -8.62 -3.62
CA LEU A 137 -37.33 -8.27 -2.64
C LEU A 137 -38.77 -8.46 -3.13
N GLY A 138 -39.01 -8.39 -4.45
CA GLY A 138 -40.34 -8.52 -5.06
C GLY A 138 -41.14 -9.75 -4.63
N PRO A 139 -40.57 -10.97 -4.71
CA PRO A 139 -41.25 -12.20 -4.28
C PRO A 139 -41.56 -12.27 -2.79
N ARG A 140 -40.76 -11.62 -1.93
CA ARG A 140 -40.87 -11.70 -0.46
C ARG A 140 -41.78 -10.63 0.12
N LEU A 141 -41.63 -9.37 -0.34
CA LEU A 141 -42.27 -8.20 0.25
C LEU A 141 -43.43 -7.63 -0.61
N GLY A 142 -43.53 -8.00 -1.89
CA GLY A 142 -44.63 -7.61 -2.76
C GLY A 142 -44.87 -6.09 -2.80
N LYS A 143 -45.95 -5.61 -2.18
CA LYS A 143 -46.32 -4.17 -2.17
C LYS A 143 -45.45 -3.34 -1.24
N ASP A 144 -44.86 -3.96 -0.22
CA ASP A 144 -44.06 -3.27 0.79
C ASP A 144 -42.66 -2.89 0.26
N VAL A 145 -42.27 -3.41 -0.91
CA VAL A 145 -41.05 -3.00 -1.62
C VAL A 145 -41.00 -1.48 -1.81
N GLN A 146 -42.12 -0.84 -2.16
CA GLN A 146 -42.16 0.63 -2.32
C GLN A 146 -41.89 1.37 -1.01
N ALA A 147 -42.31 0.82 0.13
CA ALA A 147 -42.02 1.39 1.44
C ALA A 147 -40.53 1.25 1.78
N VAL A 148 -39.92 0.09 1.49
CA VAL A 148 -38.47 -0.15 1.64
C VAL A 148 -37.65 0.82 0.79
N PHE A 149 -37.98 1.00 -0.48
CA PHE A 149 -37.29 1.98 -1.34
C PHE A 149 -37.47 3.43 -0.86
N GLY A 150 -38.64 3.75 -0.30
CA GLY A 150 -38.90 5.06 0.31
C GLY A 150 -38.01 5.33 1.51
N ALA A 151 -37.96 4.38 2.46
CA ALA A 151 -37.13 4.46 3.66
C ALA A 151 -35.63 4.47 3.34
N ALA A 152 -35.19 3.64 2.38
CA ALA A 152 -33.81 3.63 1.91
C ALA A 152 -33.38 5.01 1.35
N ARG A 153 -34.24 5.66 0.57
CA ARG A 153 -33.97 7.00 0.00
C ARG A 153 -33.96 8.11 1.05
N SER A 154 -34.72 7.97 2.13
CA SER A 154 -34.71 8.94 3.24
C SER A 154 -33.57 8.72 4.23
N GLY A 155 -32.74 7.68 4.03
CA GLY A 155 -31.68 7.31 4.97
C GLY A 155 -32.20 6.68 6.26
N ASP A 156 -33.45 6.21 6.29
CA ASP A 156 -34.07 5.58 7.46
C ASP A 156 -33.80 4.07 7.45
N TRP A 157 -32.54 3.73 7.70
CA TRP A 157 -32.07 2.35 7.77
C TRP A 157 -30.93 2.20 8.77
N THR A 158 -30.70 0.98 9.24
CA THR A 158 -29.63 0.66 10.19
C THR A 158 -28.95 -0.64 9.77
N ALA A 159 -27.62 -0.61 9.67
CA ALA A 159 -26.81 -1.81 9.45
C ALA A 159 -26.62 -2.58 10.76
N ASN A 160 -26.81 -3.89 10.71
CA ASN A 160 -26.56 -4.81 11.82
C ASN A 160 -25.19 -5.49 11.68
N ASP A 161 -24.67 -5.98 12.79
CA ASP A 161 -23.33 -6.61 12.85
C ASP A 161 -23.24 -7.95 12.11
N ASP A 162 -24.38 -8.58 11.81
CA ASP A 162 -24.47 -9.82 11.04
C ASP A 162 -24.55 -9.59 9.52
N GLY A 163 -24.43 -8.33 9.08
CA GLY A 163 -24.53 -7.94 7.68
C GLY A 163 -25.95 -7.83 7.16
N THR A 164 -26.96 -7.81 8.04
CA THR A 164 -28.34 -7.48 7.66
C THR A 164 -28.61 -5.98 7.77
N VAL A 165 -29.65 -5.49 7.10
CA VAL A 165 -30.08 -4.10 7.19
C VAL A 165 -31.55 -4.01 7.55
N ASP A 166 -31.86 -3.28 8.62
CA ASP A 166 -33.23 -2.87 8.94
C ASP A 166 -33.58 -1.61 8.18
N VAL A 167 -34.62 -1.65 7.35
CA VAL A 167 -35.11 -0.49 6.59
C VAL A 167 -36.63 -0.52 6.46
N GLY A 168 -37.28 0.58 6.85
CA GLY A 168 -38.75 0.69 6.78
C GLY A 168 -39.49 -0.42 7.55
N GLY A 169 -38.90 -0.94 8.62
CA GLY A 169 -39.45 -2.03 9.43
C GLY A 169 -39.26 -3.45 8.85
N HIS A 170 -38.44 -3.61 7.81
CA HIS A 170 -38.10 -4.90 7.21
C HIS A 170 -36.61 -5.19 7.34
N LEU A 171 -36.28 -6.46 7.62
CA LEU A 171 -34.92 -6.97 7.65
C LEU A 171 -34.51 -7.48 6.26
N LEU A 172 -33.52 -6.83 5.67
CA LEU A 172 -32.92 -7.19 4.38
C LEU A 172 -31.68 -8.07 4.62
N GLN A 173 -31.57 -9.12 3.84
CA GLN A 173 -30.41 -10.00 3.80
C GLN A 173 -29.29 -9.38 2.93
N PRO A 174 -28.01 -9.76 3.13
CA PRO A 174 -26.88 -9.20 2.39
C PRO A 174 -27.00 -9.28 0.85
N ASP A 175 -27.76 -10.25 0.34
CA ASP A 175 -28.00 -10.48 -1.09
C ASP A 175 -29.21 -9.71 -1.64
N GLU A 176 -29.94 -8.98 -0.79
CA GLU A 176 -31.14 -8.22 -1.16
C GLU A 176 -30.90 -6.72 -1.31
N TYR A 177 -29.66 -6.25 -1.13
CA TYR A 177 -29.29 -4.85 -1.28
C TYR A 177 -27.82 -4.67 -1.70
N GLU A 178 -27.52 -3.45 -2.13
CA GLU A 178 -26.16 -2.96 -2.32
C GLU A 178 -25.97 -1.70 -1.46
N LEU A 179 -24.83 -1.58 -0.77
CA LEU A 179 -24.42 -0.32 -0.14
C LEU A 179 -23.51 0.42 -1.10
N ALA A 180 -24.01 1.54 -1.62
CA ALA A 180 -23.21 2.47 -2.39
C ALA A 180 -22.61 3.53 -1.46
N LEU A 181 -21.42 4.02 -1.78
CA LEU A 181 -20.84 5.17 -1.10
C LEU A 181 -21.01 6.41 -1.98
N GLU A 182 -21.62 7.46 -1.44
CA GLU A 182 -21.59 8.80 -2.04
C GLU A 182 -20.68 9.70 -1.21
N SER A 183 -19.77 10.39 -1.88
CA SER A 183 -18.83 11.35 -1.28
C SER A 183 -19.16 12.76 -1.77
N PRO A 184 -18.91 13.80 -0.95
CA PRO A 184 -19.03 15.19 -1.42
C PRO A 184 -18.12 15.49 -2.60
N GLU A 185 -18.44 16.55 -3.35
CA GLU A 185 -17.61 17.01 -4.45
C GLU A 185 -16.19 17.34 -3.96
N GLY A 186 -15.18 16.79 -4.62
CA GLY A 186 -13.77 16.98 -4.27
C GLY A 186 -13.23 16.03 -3.20
N VAL A 187 -14.07 15.18 -2.60
CA VAL A 187 -13.63 14.15 -1.64
C VAL A 187 -13.45 12.82 -2.38
N VAL A 188 -12.23 12.29 -2.35
CA VAL A 188 -11.91 10.99 -2.94
C VAL A 188 -12.05 9.93 -1.86
N ALA A 189 -13.20 9.24 -1.83
CA ALA A 189 -13.55 8.25 -0.82
C ALA A 189 -13.92 6.88 -1.43
N ALA A 190 -13.58 5.80 -0.73
CA ALA A 190 -14.10 4.46 -1.01
C ALA A 190 -14.40 3.72 0.29
N ALA A 191 -15.42 2.86 0.25
CA ALA A 191 -15.74 1.97 1.36
C ALA A 191 -14.76 0.80 1.41
N LEU A 192 -14.50 0.33 2.63
CA LEU A 192 -13.87 -0.98 2.86
C LEU A 192 -14.81 -2.10 2.43
N ARG A 193 -14.28 -3.32 2.28
CA ARG A 193 -15.08 -4.49 1.83
C ARG A 193 -16.22 -4.82 2.78
N SER A 194 -16.02 -4.57 4.06
CA SER A 194 -17.00 -4.75 5.14
C SER A 194 -18.10 -3.68 5.16
N ASN A 195 -17.98 -2.58 4.40
CA ASN A 195 -18.90 -1.43 4.40
C ASN A 195 -19.13 -0.79 5.79
N ASP A 196 -18.20 -0.98 6.72
CA ASP A 196 -18.25 -0.45 8.09
C ASP A 196 -17.32 0.76 8.30
N ALA A 197 -16.42 1.01 7.35
CA ALA A 197 -15.54 2.16 7.32
C ALA A 197 -15.24 2.61 5.87
N VAL A 198 -14.73 3.83 5.76
CA VAL A 198 -14.34 4.49 4.51
C VAL A 198 -12.89 4.95 4.60
N VAL A 199 -12.22 4.93 3.46
CA VAL A 199 -10.89 5.48 3.26
C VAL A 199 -11.02 6.71 2.38
N THR A 200 -10.41 7.81 2.79
CA THR A 200 -10.36 9.06 2.05
C THR A 200 -8.91 9.48 1.82
N LEU A 201 -8.59 9.90 0.60
CA LEU A 201 -7.26 10.39 0.24
C LEU A 201 -7.29 11.89 -0.02
N ASP A 202 -6.31 12.60 0.54
CA ASP A 202 -6.00 13.94 0.07
C ASP A 202 -5.23 13.83 -1.25
N THR A 203 -5.88 14.27 -2.32
CA THR A 203 -5.37 14.18 -3.69
C THR A 203 -4.82 15.50 -4.21
N VAL A 204 -4.77 16.54 -3.36
CA VAL A 204 -4.18 17.84 -3.72
C VAL A 204 -2.67 17.68 -3.78
N VAL A 205 -2.13 17.78 -5.00
CA VAL A 205 -0.69 17.72 -5.24
C VAL A 205 -0.11 19.12 -5.16
N THR A 206 0.61 19.42 -4.08
CA THR A 206 1.34 20.68 -3.94
C THR A 206 2.65 20.65 -4.74
N PRO A 207 3.24 21.81 -5.09
CA PRO A 207 4.53 21.86 -5.76
C PRO A 207 5.64 21.11 -5.00
N GLU A 208 5.61 21.14 -3.68
CA GLU A 208 6.56 20.43 -2.81
C GLU A 208 6.39 18.91 -2.90
N LEU A 209 5.14 18.42 -2.89
CA LEU A 209 4.85 16.99 -3.05
C LEU A 209 5.25 16.49 -4.45
N GLU A 210 4.99 17.28 -5.49
CA GLU A 210 5.41 16.93 -6.85
C GLU A 210 6.94 16.88 -6.97
N ALA A 211 7.65 17.86 -6.41
CA ALA A 211 9.12 17.88 -6.39
C ALA A 211 9.70 16.64 -5.68
N GLU A 212 9.13 16.25 -4.53
CA GLU A 212 9.54 15.04 -3.82
C GLU A 212 9.21 13.77 -4.62
N GLY A 213 8.06 13.75 -5.29
CA GLY A 213 7.67 12.68 -6.20
C GLY A 213 8.68 12.49 -7.33
N LEU A 214 9.07 13.58 -8.00
CA LEU A 214 10.10 13.58 -9.04
C LEU A 214 11.45 13.07 -8.52
N ALA A 215 11.88 13.52 -7.33
CA ALA A 215 13.11 13.03 -6.71
C ALA A 215 13.09 11.51 -6.49
N ARG A 216 11.96 10.94 -6.08
CA ARG A 216 11.80 9.50 -5.90
C ARG A 216 11.81 8.71 -7.20
N ASP A 217 11.30 9.28 -8.29
CA ASP A 217 11.48 8.66 -9.60
C ASP A 217 12.94 8.68 -10.04
N VAL A 218 13.66 9.78 -9.82
CA VAL A 218 15.11 9.86 -10.10
C VAL A 218 15.85 8.76 -9.35
N VAL A 219 15.58 8.58 -8.05
CA VAL A 219 16.15 7.49 -7.24
C VAL A 219 15.87 6.13 -7.88
N ARG A 220 14.63 5.87 -8.31
CA ARG A 220 14.26 4.60 -8.95
C ARG A 220 15.07 4.35 -10.23
N GLU A 221 15.18 5.36 -11.10
CA GLU A 221 15.92 5.21 -12.36
C GLU A 221 17.40 4.93 -12.11
N ILE A 222 18.01 5.62 -11.13
CA ILE A 222 19.40 5.37 -10.73
C ILE A 222 19.55 3.97 -10.14
N GLN A 223 18.64 3.52 -9.28
CA GLN A 223 18.69 2.19 -8.70
C GLN A 223 18.51 1.09 -9.75
N ASN A 224 17.68 1.32 -10.77
CA ASN A 224 17.56 0.41 -11.91
C ASN A 224 18.88 0.35 -12.72
N ALA A 225 19.53 1.49 -12.95
CA ALA A 225 20.83 1.53 -13.61
C ALA A 225 21.93 0.82 -12.81
N ARG A 226 21.97 1.01 -11.48
CA ARG A 226 22.90 0.28 -10.58
C ARG A 226 22.74 -1.24 -10.73
N LYS A 227 21.49 -1.72 -10.80
CA LYS A 227 21.21 -3.15 -11.04
C LYS A 227 21.61 -3.60 -12.44
N ALA A 228 21.39 -2.77 -13.46
CA ALA A 228 21.73 -3.08 -14.84
C ALA A 228 23.26 -3.15 -15.08
N GLU A 229 24.04 -2.42 -14.28
CA GLU A 229 25.50 -2.47 -14.27
C GLU A 229 26.08 -3.51 -13.29
N ASP A 230 25.24 -4.37 -12.70
CA ASP A 230 25.63 -5.41 -11.73
C ASP A 230 26.43 -4.87 -10.52
N LEU A 231 26.15 -3.64 -10.08
CA LEU A 231 26.79 -3.07 -8.89
C LEU A 231 26.38 -3.83 -7.62
N VAL A 232 27.31 -3.93 -6.67
CA VAL A 232 27.03 -4.47 -5.35
C VAL A 232 26.18 -3.46 -4.56
N VAL A 233 25.27 -3.96 -3.72
CA VAL A 233 24.36 -3.13 -2.91
C VAL A 233 25.11 -2.11 -2.04
N THR A 234 26.35 -2.40 -1.67
CA THR A 234 27.21 -1.54 -0.83
C THR A 234 28.03 -0.52 -1.60
N ASP A 235 28.04 -0.58 -2.93
CA ASP A 235 28.90 0.28 -3.75
C ASP A 235 28.47 1.75 -3.65
N ARG A 236 29.45 2.62 -3.45
CA ARG A 236 29.25 4.07 -3.44
C ARG A 236 29.49 4.62 -4.84
N ILE A 237 28.71 5.64 -5.23
CA ILE A 237 28.76 6.18 -6.60
C ILE A 237 28.91 7.70 -6.63
N ASP A 238 29.65 8.20 -7.60
CA ASP A 238 29.57 9.57 -8.07
C ASP A 238 28.54 9.65 -9.21
N LEU A 239 27.67 10.65 -9.16
CA LEU A 239 26.53 10.79 -10.07
C LEU A 239 26.59 12.11 -10.83
N TRP A 240 26.38 12.05 -12.14
CA TRP A 240 26.14 13.21 -13.00
C TRP A 240 24.73 13.13 -13.56
N VAL A 241 23.95 14.20 -13.41
CA VAL A 241 22.54 14.24 -13.83
C VAL A 241 22.30 15.43 -14.74
N ASP A 242 21.99 15.14 -15.99
CA ASP A 242 21.61 16.09 -17.02
C ASP A 242 20.09 16.05 -17.22
N ALA A 243 19.39 16.95 -16.52
CA ALA A 243 17.96 17.09 -16.61
C ALA A 243 17.59 18.10 -17.69
N ALA A 244 16.79 17.69 -18.67
CA ALA A 244 16.34 18.58 -19.74
C ALA A 244 15.33 19.65 -19.28
N SER A 245 14.76 19.48 -18.09
CA SER A 245 13.72 20.34 -17.52
C SER A 245 14.20 21.02 -16.25
N ASP A 246 13.93 22.32 -16.17
CA ASP A 246 14.19 23.13 -14.98
C ASP A 246 13.42 22.60 -13.76
N THR A 247 12.23 22.03 -13.96
CA THR A 247 11.41 21.45 -12.88
C THR A 247 12.11 20.24 -12.26
N VAL A 248 12.60 19.33 -13.11
CA VAL A 248 13.32 18.12 -12.65
C VAL A 248 14.66 18.51 -12.03
N ALA A 249 15.38 19.47 -12.62
CA ALA A 249 16.64 19.99 -12.05
C ALA A 249 16.42 20.62 -10.66
N ALA A 250 15.36 21.42 -10.49
CA ALA A 250 15.00 22.01 -9.21
C ALA A 250 14.60 20.97 -8.17
N ALA A 251 13.87 19.93 -8.57
CA ALA A 251 13.50 18.81 -7.69
C ALA A 251 14.74 18.04 -7.20
N ILE A 252 15.69 17.75 -8.10
CA ILE A 252 16.97 17.12 -7.76
C ILE A 252 17.75 17.99 -6.77
N GLY A 253 17.88 19.30 -7.04
CA GLY A 253 18.58 20.21 -6.13
C GLY A 253 17.92 20.34 -4.76
N THR A 254 16.59 20.37 -4.71
CA THR A 254 15.83 20.47 -3.44
C THR A 254 15.98 19.22 -2.59
N HIS A 255 16.04 18.04 -3.22
CA HIS A 255 16.11 16.74 -2.55
C HIS A 255 17.45 16.03 -2.71
N GLU A 256 18.54 16.77 -2.96
CA GLU A 256 19.86 16.21 -3.25
C GLU A 256 20.34 15.25 -2.17
N ALA A 257 20.21 15.65 -0.90
CA ALA A 257 20.61 14.84 0.26
C ALA A 257 19.84 13.52 0.33
N TYR A 258 18.54 13.55 0.06
CA TYR A 258 17.69 12.36 0.01
C TYR A 258 18.11 11.43 -1.12
N ILE A 259 18.32 11.98 -2.33
CA ILE A 259 18.75 11.19 -3.48
C ILE A 259 20.09 10.51 -3.17
N ALA A 260 21.07 11.27 -2.67
CA ALA A 260 22.39 10.77 -2.32
C ALA A 260 22.33 9.64 -1.27
N GLU A 261 21.52 9.80 -0.23
CA GLU A 261 21.32 8.76 0.78
C GLU A 261 20.73 7.48 0.18
N GLN A 262 19.65 7.61 -0.62
CA GLN A 262 18.96 6.46 -1.19
C GLN A 262 19.79 5.70 -2.23
N VAL A 263 20.71 6.37 -2.94
CA VAL A 263 21.53 5.76 -4.00
C VAL A 263 22.97 5.51 -3.58
N LEU A 264 23.32 5.67 -2.30
CA LEU A 264 24.71 5.63 -1.79
C LEU A 264 25.65 6.56 -2.58
N GLY A 265 25.14 7.72 -2.98
CA GLY A 265 25.87 8.74 -3.72
C GLY A 265 26.89 9.46 -2.84
N THR A 266 28.13 9.57 -3.31
CA THR A 266 29.19 10.40 -2.69
C THR A 266 29.19 11.82 -3.23
N SER A 267 28.75 12.01 -4.47
CA SER A 267 28.57 13.32 -5.09
C SER A 267 27.45 13.28 -6.13
N ILE A 268 26.72 14.40 -6.26
CA ILE A 268 25.73 14.62 -7.32
C ILE A 268 26.10 15.93 -8.03
N THR A 269 26.41 15.83 -9.32
CA THR A 269 26.75 16.98 -10.16
C THR A 269 25.67 17.17 -11.21
N LEU A 270 25.08 18.37 -11.28
CA LEU A 270 24.15 18.72 -12.35
C LEU A 270 24.91 19.00 -13.65
N GLY A 271 24.47 18.39 -14.74
CA GLY A 271 25.05 18.48 -16.08
C GLY A 271 25.56 17.15 -16.62
N ALA A 272 26.07 17.18 -17.85
CA ALA A 272 26.59 16.01 -18.53
C ALA A 272 27.80 15.39 -17.81
N GLY A 273 27.79 14.06 -17.69
CA GLY A 273 28.93 13.31 -17.19
C GLY A 273 30.10 13.27 -18.16
N PRO A 274 31.28 12.80 -17.72
CA PRO A 274 32.42 12.55 -18.59
C PRO A 274 32.06 11.63 -19.78
N ASP A 275 32.57 11.94 -20.98
CA ASP A 275 32.31 11.17 -22.22
C ASP A 275 32.71 9.68 -22.13
N GLU A 276 33.54 9.33 -21.16
CA GLU A 276 34.06 7.98 -20.91
C GLU A 276 33.07 7.09 -20.14
N LEU A 277 32.08 7.70 -19.47
CA LEU A 277 31.06 6.97 -18.73
C LEU A 277 29.87 6.63 -19.62
N SER A 278 29.31 5.44 -19.41
CA SER A 278 28.01 5.09 -19.98
C SER A 278 26.96 6.08 -19.50
N ALA A 279 26.16 6.58 -20.43
CA ALA A 279 25.00 7.39 -20.10
C ALA A 279 23.74 6.54 -20.13
N HIS A 280 22.92 6.70 -19.11
CA HIS A 280 21.58 6.13 -19.00
C HIS A 280 20.57 7.20 -19.38
N GLU A 281 19.58 6.79 -20.16
CA GLU A 281 18.43 7.63 -20.53
C GLU A 281 17.20 7.11 -19.80
N ALA A 282 16.47 8.01 -19.17
CA ALA A 282 15.23 7.71 -18.47
C ALA A 282 14.20 8.81 -18.70
N THR A 283 12.97 8.55 -18.24
CA THR A 283 11.89 9.54 -18.27
C THR A 283 11.36 9.73 -16.87
N VAL A 284 11.42 10.96 -16.36
CA VAL A 284 10.96 11.35 -15.02
C VAL A 284 9.94 12.47 -15.17
N GLY A 285 8.74 12.29 -14.60
CA GLY A 285 7.66 13.27 -14.76
C GLY A 285 7.17 13.48 -16.20
N GLY A 286 7.45 12.53 -17.10
CA GLY A 286 7.19 12.68 -18.54
C GLY A 286 8.27 13.45 -19.30
N GLU A 287 9.36 13.83 -18.63
CA GLU A 287 10.46 14.60 -19.21
C GLU A 287 11.75 13.76 -19.28
N PRO A 288 12.60 13.96 -20.28
CA PRO A 288 13.81 13.18 -20.45
C PRO A 288 14.86 13.55 -19.39
N LEU A 289 15.48 12.52 -18.84
CA LEU A 289 16.57 12.60 -17.87
C LEU A 289 17.73 11.77 -18.40
N ARG A 290 18.92 12.35 -18.47
CA ARG A 290 20.15 11.62 -18.77
C ARG A 290 21.06 11.64 -17.56
N PHE A 291 21.66 10.50 -17.21
CA PHE A 291 22.58 10.46 -16.08
C PHE A 291 23.70 9.45 -16.32
N SER A 292 24.83 9.66 -15.65
CA SER A 292 25.98 8.77 -15.64
C SER A 292 26.40 8.52 -14.21
N LEU A 293 26.84 7.30 -13.93
CA LEU A 293 27.33 6.91 -12.61
C LEU A 293 28.72 6.28 -12.71
N LYS A 294 29.49 6.42 -11.63
CA LYS A 294 30.81 5.83 -11.50
C LYS A 294 31.00 5.33 -10.07
N VAL A 295 31.50 4.12 -9.90
CA VAL A 295 31.86 3.61 -8.56
C VAL A 295 33.06 4.41 -8.02
N SER A 296 32.90 4.90 -6.79
CA SER A 296 33.85 5.76 -6.08
C SER A 296 34.96 4.97 -5.38
#